data_AF-A0A354QV01-F1
#
_entry.id   AF-A0A354QV01-F1
#
_cell.length_a   1.000
_cell.length_b   1.000
_cell.length_c   1.000
_cell.angle_alpha   90.00
_cell.angle_beta   90.00
_cell.angle_gamma   90.00
#
_symmetry.space_group_name_H-M   'P 1'
#
loop_
_entity.id
_entity.type
_entity.pdbx_description
1 polymer ?
#
loop_
_entity_poly.entity_id
_entity_poly.type
_entity_poly.pdbx_seq_one_letter_code
_entity_poly.pdbx_strand_id
1 'polypeptide(L)' 'EFIGVNSGIMDQFAIGMGADQQAIYLDTNTLEYELVPLNLKDNVVVIMNTNKCRELADSKYNERRAECE' A
#
# COMPACT_ATOMS: atom_id res chain seq x y z
N GLU A 1 -5.60 13.39 -16.83
CA GLU A 1 -5.28 12.04 -16.34
C GLU A 1 -3.78 11.88 -16.31
N PHE A 2 -3.18 11.64 -15.14
CA PHE A 2 -1.74 11.45 -15.03
C PHE A 2 -1.51 10.01 -14.57
N ILE A 3 -1.05 9.17 -15.52
CA ILE A 3 -0.80 7.73 -15.38
C ILE A 3 -2.10 6.95 -15.15
N GLY A 4 -2.65 6.32 -16.20
CA GLY A 4 -3.95 5.64 -16.25
C GLY A 4 -4.07 4.36 -15.40
N VAL A 5 -3.53 4.37 -14.19
CA VAL A 5 -3.71 3.31 -13.20
C VAL A 5 -4.63 3.87 -12.12
N ASN A 6 -5.82 3.29 -11.99
CA ASN A 6 -6.65 3.50 -10.83
C ASN A 6 -5.92 2.92 -9.61
N SER A 7 -5.21 3.74 -8.83
CA SER A 7 -4.56 3.31 -7.58
C SER A 7 -5.16 4.04 -6.38
N GLY A 8 -5.08 3.43 -5.20
CA GLY A 8 -5.31 4.13 -3.93
C GLY A 8 -4.18 5.11 -3.59
N ILE A 9 -4.29 5.78 -2.45
CA ILE A 9 -3.31 6.78 -1.95
C ILE A 9 -2.16 6.16 -1.12
N MET A 10 -2.25 4.87 -0.79
CA MET A 10 -1.38 4.21 0.18
C MET A 10 0.11 4.28 -0.19
N ASP A 11 0.47 4.01 -1.45
CA ASP A 11 1.87 3.95 -1.88
C ASP A 11 2.54 5.34 -1.80
N GLN A 12 1.82 6.37 -2.28
CA GLN A 12 2.30 7.74 -2.22
C GLN A 12 2.43 8.22 -0.77
N PHE A 13 1.47 7.83 0.08
CA PHE A 13 1.47 8.20 1.49
C PHE A 13 2.61 7.53 2.26
N ALA A 14 2.84 6.23 2.03
CA ALA A 14 3.90 5.47 2.67
C ALA A 14 5.29 6.00 2.32
N ILE A 15 5.50 6.40 1.05
CA ILE A 15 6.77 6.98 0.60
C ILE A 15 6.97 8.39 1.19
N GLY A 16 5.92 9.22 1.24
CA GLY A 16 6.02 10.61 1.67
C GLY A 16 6.09 10.81 3.18
N MET A 17 5.38 9.98 3.95
CA MET A 17 5.18 10.14 5.40
C MET A 17 5.92 9.09 6.24
N GLY A 18 6.73 8.23 5.61
CA GLY A 18 7.49 7.19 6.28
C GLY A 18 8.45 7.75 7.33
N ALA A 19 8.52 7.08 8.48
CA ALA A 19 9.43 7.43 9.58
C ALA A 19 10.20 6.20 10.05
N ASP A 20 11.43 6.42 10.52
CA ASP A 20 12.31 5.34 10.97
C ASP A 20 11.68 4.53 12.11
N GLN A 21 11.73 3.20 12.00
CA GLN A 21 11.15 2.26 12.98
C GLN A 21 9.66 2.50 13.30
N GLN A 22 8.90 3.08 12.37
CA GLN A 22 7.45 3.28 12.48
C GLN A 22 6.72 2.64 11.29
N ALA A 23 5.52 2.14 11.54
CA ALA A 23 4.52 1.85 10.53
C ALA A 23 3.49 3.00 10.47
N ILE A 24 2.81 3.15 9.34
CA ILE A 24 1.74 4.14 9.19
C ILE A 24 0.40 3.41 9.29
N TYR A 25 -0.45 3.86 10.21
CA TYR A 25 -1.86 3.50 10.23
C TYR A 25 -2.65 4.67 9.63
N LEU A 26 -3.20 4.47 8.43
CA LEU A 26 -3.88 5.50 7.63
C LEU A 26 -5.36 5.16 7.47
N ASP A 27 -6.22 6.09 7.85
CA ASP A 27 -7.63 6.07 7.45
C ASP A 27 -7.76 6.63 6.03
N THR A 28 -8.06 5.75 5.08
CA THR A 28 -8.16 6.13 3.66
C THR A 28 -9.42 6.96 3.31
N ASN A 29 -10.39 7.06 4.22
CA ASN A 29 -11.60 7.87 4.03
C ASN A 29 -11.43 9.30 4.55
N THR A 30 -10.78 9.48 5.70
CA THR A 30 -10.57 10.81 6.32
C THR A 30 -9.17 11.38 6.08
N LEU A 31 -8.22 10.55 5.65
CA LEU A 31 -6.78 10.83 5.53
C LEU A 31 -6.08 11.13 6.86
N GLU A 32 -6.75 10.89 7.98
CA GLU A 32 -6.10 10.90 9.29
C GLU A 32 -5.13 9.72 9.39
N TYR A 33 -3.97 9.96 10.00
CA TYR A 33 -2.97 8.91 10.16
C TYR A 33 -2.23 9.05 11.48
N GLU A 34 -1.70 7.92 11.94
CA GLU A 34 -0.79 7.85 13.07
C GLU A 34 0.45 7.03 12.71
N LEU A 35 1.56 7.39 13.35
CA LEU A 35 2.79 6.61 13.31
C LEU A 35 2.76 5.63 14.48
N VAL A 36 2.83 4.35 14.15
CA VAL A 36 2.80 3.25 15.12
C VAL A 36 4.20 2.66 15.23
N PRO A 37 4.79 2.56 16.43
CA PRO A 37 6.12 1.97 16.59
C PRO A 37 6.18 0.54 16.05
N LEU A 38 7.13 0.28 15.14
CA LEU A 38 7.34 -1.04 14.55
C LEU A 38 8.16 -1.92 15.50
N ASN A 39 7.55 -2.35 16.61
CA ASN A 39 8.18 -3.22 17.59
C ASN A 39 7.89 -4.71 17.28
N LEU A 40 8.78 -5.33 16.52
CA LEU A 40 8.66 -6.73 16.12
C LEU A 40 9.19 -7.72 17.17
N LYS A 41 9.79 -7.24 18.27
CA LYS A 41 10.48 -8.05 19.29
C LYS A 41 11.50 -8.99 18.64
N ASP A 42 11.34 -10.30 18.80
CA ASP A 42 12.22 -11.33 18.24
C ASP A 42 11.88 -11.70 16.78
N ASN A 43 10.90 -11.03 16.17
CA ASN A 43 10.49 -11.27 14.79
C ASN A 43 11.11 -10.26 13.83
N VAL A 44 11.14 -10.63 12.55
CA VAL A 44 11.58 -9.75 11.46
C VAL A 44 10.58 -9.82 10.30
N VAL A 45 10.43 -8.70 9.60
CA VAL A 45 9.67 -8.68 8.34
C VAL A 45 10.59 -9.10 7.21
N VAL A 46 10.22 -10.17 6.50
CA VAL A 46 10.97 -10.68 5.34
C VAL A 46 10.14 -10.48 4.08
N ILE A 47 10.69 -9.72 3.12
CA ILE A 47 10.07 -9.57 1.80
C ILE A 47 10.56 -10.71 0.90
N MET A 48 9.65 -11.61 0.52
CA MET A 48 9.93 -12.74 -0.37
C MET A 48 9.27 -12.54 -1.73
N ASN A 49 10.08 -12.33 -2.77
CA ASN A 49 9.57 -12.17 -4.13
C ASN A 49 9.38 -13.54 -4.80
N THR A 50 8.16 -13.82 -5.27
CA THR A 50 7.85 -15.05 -6.03
C THR A 50 8.57 -15.15 -7.38
N ASN A 51 9.18 -14.06 -7.87
CA ASN A 51 9.85 -13.93 -9.18
C ASN A 51 8.96 -14.22 -10.39
N LYS A 52 7.64 -14.43 -10.19
CA LYS A 52 6.68 -14.52 -11.28
C LYS A 52 6.40 -13.11 -11.81
N CYS A 53 6.89 -12.82 -13.01
CA CYS A 53 6.54 -11.59 -13.70
C CYS A 53 5.03 -11.57 -13.95
N ARG A 54 4.33 -10.61 -13.35
CA ARG A 54 2.94 -10.31 -13.64
C ARG A 54 2.95 -8.96 -14.31
N GLU A 55 2.52 -8.90 -15.57
CA GLU A 55 2.09 -7.62 -16.13
C GLU A 55 0.98 -7.12 -15.20
N LEU A 56 1.02 -5.84 -14.82
CA LEU A 56 -0.14 -5.16 -14.22
C LEU A 56 -1.24 -5.17 -15.28
N ALA A 57 -1.87 -6.33 -15.45
CA ALA A 57 -3.01 -6.48 -16.32
C ALA A 57 -4.13 -5.72 -15.64
N ASP A 58 -4.39 -4.52 -16.15
CA ASP A 58 -5.50 -3.62 -15.82
C ASP A 58 -6.86 -4.32 -15.71
N SER A 59 -7.01 -5.57 -16.16
CA SER A 59 -8.29 -6.29 -16.13
C SER A 59 -8.75 -6.64 -14.71
N LYS A 60 -7.94 -7.32 -13.89
CA LYS A 60 -8.44 -7.84 -12.61
C LYS A 60 -8.55 -6.78 -11.52
N TYR A 61 -7.69 -5.77 -11.51
CA TYR A 61 -7.74 -4.73 -10.48
C TYR A 61 -8.97 -3.84 -10.66
N ASN A 62 -9.22 -3.38 -11.89
CA ASN A 62 -10.38 -2.56 -12.20
C ASN A 62 -11.70 -3.33 -12.03
N GLU A 63 -11.75 -4.63 -12.37
CA GLU A 63 -12.89 -5.50 -12.08
C GLU A 63 -13.21 -5.52 -10.57
N ARG A 64 -12.19 -5.69 -9.71
CA ARG A 64 -12.39 -5.73 -8.25
C ARG A 64 -12.86 -4.40 -7.68
N ARG A 65 -12.41 -3.29 -8.26
CA ARG A 65 -12.89 -1.97 -7.89
C ARG A 65 -14.37 -1.79 -8.26
N ALA A 66 -14.75 -2.15 -9.48
CA ALA A 66 -16.13 -2.03 -9.94
C ALA A 66 -17.11 -2.92 -9.15
N GLU A 67 -16.67 -4.07 -8.62
CA GLU A 67 -17.49 -4.90 -7.72
C GLU A 67 -17.83 -4.21 -6.38
N CYS A 68 -17.06 -3.18 -6.00
CA CYS A 68 -17.23 -2.46 -4.73
C CYS A 68 -17.89 -1.08 -4.88
N GLU A 69 -18.12 -0.61 -6.11
CA GLU A 69 -18.84 0.63 -6.45
C GLU A 69 -20.34 0.35 -6.65
#